data_AF-A0A932TKM9-F1
#
_entry.id   AF-A0A932TKM9-F1
#
_cell.length_a   1.000
_cell.length_b   1.000
_cell.length_c   1.000
_cell.angle_alpha   90.00
_cell.angle_beta   90.00
_cell.angle_gamma   90.00
#
_symmetry.space_group_name_H-M   'P 1'
#
loop_
_entity.id
_entity.type
_entity.pdbx_description
1 polymer ?
#
loop_
_entity_poly.entity_id
_entity_poly.type
_entity_poly.pdbx_seq_one_letter_code
_entity_poly.pdbx_strand_id
1 'polypeptide(L)'
;MNEGINARVAALVEEIRSRRFRGEDPMITVAAGASPAELVACVLAAERLNAALSLPEGTYNPQESLAATLFEGAARTLNRWGFREARRRLDDAARRAREPALQQRVTLFLAFCALLQDIVRLDPERPLSRSHREHLAQTLPRLDCLSDEERAHYAAEVERLYALREQIKSDAYARTLWHLVRARMAMDASEEDYGLTWLLAAGAAAKEVFVPGEYPQGLLERGRRKVLLLLGEVPEDAVEAARGEAAGLRLGEVLDAFAAGLDAATGKSSRQGMEAFGVQVHQDGEGEVDAVG
;
A
#
# COMPACT_ATOMS: atom_id res chain seq x y z
N MET A 1 -15.21 28.05 30.78
CA MET A 1 -15.98 27.49 29.65
C MET A 1 -15.44 26.11 29.23
N ASN A 2 -14.12 25.96 28.99
CA ASN A 2 -13.49 24.67 28.63
C ASN A 2 -13.64 23.54 29.68
N GLU A 3 -13.61 23.85 30.98
CA GLU A 3 -13.79 22.82 32.04
C GLU A 3 -15.19 22.19 32.02
N GLY A 4 -16.23 22.98 31.75
CA GLY A 4 -17.61 22.49 31.65
C GLY A 4 -17.81 21.55 30.45
N ILE A 5 -17.20 21.88 29.30
CA ILE A 5 -17.24 21.01 28.11
C ILE A 5 -16.51 19.70 28.37
N ASN A 6 -15.31 19.73 28.95
CA ASN A 6 -14.54 18.51 29.24
C ASN A 6 -15.26 17.59 30.25
N ALA A 7 -15.84 18.16 31.31
CA ALA A 7 -16.64 17.40 32.27
C ALA A 7 -17.86 16.75 31.60
N ARG A 8 -18.53 17.48 30.70
CA ARG A 8 -19.66 16.96 29.94
C ARG A 8 -19.26 15.83 28.99
N VAL A 9 -18.15 15.97 28.27
CA VAL A 9 -17.59 14.91 27.42
C VAL A 9 -17.30 13.67 28.25
N ALA A 10 -16.69 13.80 29.43
CA ALA A 10 -16.40 12.67 30.30
C ALA A 10 -17.67 11.95 30.76
N ALA A 11 -18.73 12.70 31.11
CA ALA A 11 -20.02 12.12 31.48
C ALA A 11 -20.65 11.33 30.32
N LEU A 12 -20.66 11.89 29.10
CA LEU A 12 -21.16 11.23 27.89
C LEU A 12 -20.35 9.96 27.56
N VAL A 13 -19.04 10.00 27.75
CA VAL A 13 -18.15 8.85 27.53
C VAL A 13 -18.50 7.68 28.46
N GLU A 14 -18.69 7.94 29.75
CA GLU A 14 -19.06 6.90 30.71
C GLU A 14 -20.45 6.33 30.45
N GLU A 15 -21.42 7.18 30.08
CA GLU A 15 -22.76 6.75 29.70
C GLU A 15 -22.73 5.79 28.50
N ILE A 16 -22.03 6.16 27.43
CA ILE A 16 -21.90 5.34 26.22
C ILE A 16 -21.15 4.03 26.52
N ARG A 17 -20.10 4.07 27.35
CA ARG A 17 -19.37 2.85 27.77
C ARG A 17 -20.27 1.88 28.51
N SER A 18 -21.11 2.38 29.41
CA SER A 18 -22.11 1.58 30.14
C SER A 18 -23.11 0.93 29.18
N ARG A 19 -23.61 1.68 28.18
CA ARG A 19 -24.49 1.13 27.13
C ARG A 19 -23.82 0.04 26.30
N ARG A 20 -22.57 0.25 25.86
CA ARG A 20 -21.77 -0.77 25.16
C ARG A 20 -21.59 -2.05 25.97
N PHE A 21 -21.36 -1.92 27.27
CA PHE A 21 -21.23 -3.08 28.16
C PHE A 21 -22.50 -3.93 28.19
N ARG A 22 -23.67 -3.32 27.94
CA ARG A 22 -24.97 -4.01 27.82
C ARG A 22 -25.27 -4.51 26.39
N GLY A 23 -24.34 -4.34 25.45
CA GLY A 23 -24.48 -4.78 24.07
C GLY A 23 -25.24 -3.82 23.15
N GLU A 24 -25.50 -2.58 23.58
CA GLU A 24 -26.17 -1.57 22.75
C GLU A 24 -25.20 -0.95 21.73
N ASP A 25 -25.70 -0.63 20.52
CA ASP A 25 -24.92 0.14 19.54
C ASP A 25 -24.86 1.62 19.96
N PRO A 26 -23.67 2.14 20.28
CA PRO A 26 -23.47 3.47 20.85
C PRO A 26 -23.86 4.60 19.87
N MET A 27 -24.91 5.33 20.22
CA MET A 27 -25.35 6.54 19.53
C MET A 27 -25.51 7.69 20.52
N ILE A 28 -25.01 8.87 20.16
CA ILE A 28 -25.15 10.11 20.92
C ILE A 28 -26.26 10.94 20.26
N THR A 29 -27.37 11.08 20.95
CA THR A 29 -28.50 11.91 20.49
C THR A 29 -28.31 13.34 20.95
N VAL A 30 -28.36 14.27 20.00
CA VAL A 30 -28.32 15.70 20.26
C VAL A 30 -29.74 16.25 20.22
N ALA A 31 -30.18 16.89 21.30
CA ALA A 31 -31.51 17.47 21.39
C ALA A 31 -31.67 18.68 20.43
N ALA A 32 -32.87 18.84 19.87
CA ALA A 32 -33.22 20.04 19.12
C ALA A 32 -33.10 21.28 20.03
N GLY A 33 -32.26 22.23 19.63
CA GLY A 33 -31.96 23.43 20.44
C GLY A 33 -30.81 23.27 21.45
N ALA A 34 -29.98 22.23 21.32
CA ALA A 34 -28.77 22.09 22.13
C ALA A 34 -27.86 23.34 22.05
N SER A 35 -27.32 23.75 23.21
CA SER A 35 -26.38 24.87 23.25
C SER A 35 -25.09 24.56 22.46
N PRO A 36 -24.36 25.57 21.97
CA PRO A 36 -23.08 25.35 21.28
C PRO A 36 -22.08 24.52 22.09
N ALA A 37 -22.04 24.70 23.42
CA ALA A 37 -21.16 23.94 24.29
C ALA A 37 -21.55 22.45 24.37
N GLU A 38 -22.86 22.15 24.40
CA GLU A 38 -23.36 20.77 24.39
C GLU A 38 -23.10 20.11 23.02
N LEU A 39 -23.29 20.84 21.93
CA LEU A 39 -22.96 20.38 20.58
C LEU A 39 -21.48 19.97 20.48
N VAL A 40 -20.57 20.85 20.93
CA VAL A 40 -19.13 20.55 20.95
C VAL A 40 -18.84 19.33 21.83
N ALA A 41 -19.46 19.22 23.00
CA ALA A 41 -19.27 18.07 23.88
C ALA A 41 -19.74 16.75 23.23
N CYS A 42 -20.91 16.75 22.59
CA CYS A 42 -21.44 15.58 21.88
C CYS A 42 -20.55 15.16 20.71
N VAL A 43 -20.08 16.11 19.89
CA VAL A 43 -19.17 15.83 18.76
C VAL A 43 -17.85 15.25 19.26
N LEU A 44 -17.23 15.86 20.28
CA LEU A 44 -15.97 15.36 20.87
C LEU A 44 -16.13 13.98 21.52
N ALA A 45 -17.28 13.71 22.16
CA ALA A 45 -17.57 12.40 22.73
C ALA A 45 -17.78 11.34 21.63
N ALA A 46 -18.52 11.69 20.57
CA ALA A 46 -18.77 10.82 19.42
C ALA A 46 -17.45 10.45 18.72
N GLU A 47 -16.60 11.43 18.47
CA GLU A 47 -15.24 11.26 17.97
C GLU A 47 -14.41 10.35 18.87
N ARG A 48 -14.35 10.58 20.19
CA ARG A 48 -13.52 9.75 21.09
C ARG A 48 -13.95 8.30 21.15
N LEU A 49 -15.24 8.03 20.94
CA LEU A 49 -15.81 6.71 21.07
C LEU A 49 -15.96 6.00 19.73
N ASN A 50 -15.82 6.69 18.59
CA ASN A 50 -16.31 6.23 17.30
C ASN A 50 -17.81 5.82 17.39
N ALA A 51 -18.64 6.74 17.89
CA ALA A 51 -20.09 6.58 18.02
C ALA A 51 -20.82 7.46 17.01
N ALA A 52 -22.00 7.02 16.56
CA ALA A 52 -22.83 7.81 15.67
C ALA A 52 -23.44 9.00 16.42
N LEU A 53 -23.57 10.14 15.75
CA LEU A 53 -24.34 11.30 16.20
C LEU A 53 -25.72 11.26 15.56
N SER A 54 -26.77 11.24 16.38
CA SER A 54 -28.13 11.47 15.92
C SER A 54 -28.49 12.92 16.11
N LEU A 55 -28.67 13.61 14.99
CA LEU A 55 -29.22 14.96 14.89
C LEU A 55 -30.68 14.88 14.39
N PRO A 56 -31.50 15.93 14.56
CA PRO A 56 -32.85 15.97 13.99
C PRO A 56 -32.89 15.71 12.48
N GLU A 57 -31.83 16.10 11.76
CA GLU A 57 -31.70 15.99 10.31
C GLU A 57 -31.20 14.61 9.84
N GLY A 58 -30.67 13.79 10.75
CA GLY A 58 -30.17 12.46 10.41
C GLY A 58 -29.08 11.93 11.33
N THR A 59 -28.49 10.81 10.94
CA THR A 59 -27.38 10.16 11.64
C THR A 59 -26.07 10.43 10.91
N TYR A 60 -25.06 10.87 11.66
CA TYR A 60 -23.75 11.22 11.14
C TYR A 60 -22.65 10.46 11.88
N ASN A 61 -21.64 10.00 11.16
CA ASN A 61 -20.45 9.37 11.74
C ASN A 61 -19.26 10.31 11.59
N PRO A 62 -18.81 10.99 12.66
CA PRO A 62 -17.75 11.98 12.58
C PRO A 62 -16.44 11.45 11.98
N GLN A 63 -16.14 10.17 12.23
CA GLN A 63 -14.91 9.53 11.78
C GLN A 63 -14.94 9.02 10.33
N GLU A 64 -16.07 9.11 9.62
CA GLU A 64 -16.21 8.48 8.31
C GLU A 64 -15.25 9.10 7.27
N SER A 65 -15.16 10.43 7.24
CA SER A 65 -14.23 11.14 6.36
C SER A 65 -12.76 10.80 6.65
N LEU A 66 -12.43 10.60 7.94
CA LEU A 66 -11.09 10.15 8.33
C LEU A 66 -10.84 8.71 7.88
N ALA A 67 -11.84 7.82 8.00
CA ALA A 67 -11.74 6.45 7.52
C ALA A 67 -11.51 6.40 6.00
N ALA A 68 -12.24 7.22 5.23
CA ALA A 68 -12.05 7.34 3.78
C ALA A 68 -10.64 7.86 3.43
N THR A 69 -10.16 8.90 4.13
CA THR A 69 -8.81 9.44 3.95
C THR A 69 -7.73 8.40 4.25
N LEU A 70 -7.91 7.61 5.31
CA LEU A 70 -7.01 6.51 5.67
C LEU A 70 -7.01 5.41 4.61
N PHE A 71 -8.18 5.05 4.08
CA PHE A 71 -8.33 4.08 3.01
C PHE A 71 -7.60 4.52 1.73
N GLU A 72 -7.85 5.73 1.24
CA GLU A 72 -7.15 6.26 0.08
C GLU A 72 -5.63 6.33 0.29
N GLY A 73 -5.22 6.78 1.48
CA GLY A 73 -3.83 6.81 1.89
C GLY A 73 -3.22 5.41 1.89
N ALA A 74 -3.96 4.39 2.28
CA ALA A 74 -3.51 3.01 2.22
C ALA A 74 -3.39 2.50 0.79
N ALA A 75 -4.37 2.76 -0.08
CA ALA A 75 -4.33 2.38 -1.48
C ALA A 75 -3.11 2.98 -2.20
N ARG A 76 -2.84 4.27 -1.99
CA ARG A 76 -1.64 4.95 -2.52
C ARG A 76 -0.35 4.33 -1.99
N THR A 77 -0.29 4.00 -0.70
CA THR A 77 0.88 3.35 -0.09
C THR A 77 1.08 1.93 -0.60
N LEU A 78 0.00 1.18 -0.81
CA LEU A 78 0.04 -0.18 -1.35
C LEU A 78 0.60 -0.19 -2.77
N ASN A 79 0.23 0.79 -3.60
CA ASN A 79 0.77 0.97 -4.96
C ASN A 79 2.24 1.41 -5.00
N ARG A 80 2.82 1.77 -3.86
CA ARG A 80 4.25 2.00 -3.67
C ARG A 80 4.91 0.88 -2.85
N TRP A 81 4.24 -0.28 -2.75
CA TRP A 81 4.72 -1.49 -2.08
C TRP A 81 5.05 -1.31 -0.59
N GLY A 82 4.45 -0.30 0.05
CA GLY A 82 4.58 -0.02 1.48
C GLY A 82 3.67 -0.90 2.34
N PHE A 83 3.77 -2.22 2.23
CA PHE A 83 2.78 -3.18 2.78
C PHE A 83 2.47 -2.99 4.27
N ARG A 84 3.49 -2.78 5.11
CA ARG A 84 3.30 -2.58 6.56
C ARG A 84 2.49 -1.33 6.87
N GLU A 85 2.80 -0.23 6.20
CA GLU A 85 2.12 1.06 6.41
C GLU A 85 0.71 1.04 5.80
N ALA A 86 0.54 0.44 4.61
CA ALA A 86 -0.77 0.23 4.00
C ALA A 86 -1.67 -0.60 4.93
N ARG A 87 -1.17 -1.73 5.45
CA ARG A 87 -1.89 -2.57 6.40
C ARG A 87 -2.31 -1.80 7.65
N ARG A 88 -1.38 -1.05 8.25
CA ARG A 88 -1.67 -0.22 9.44
C ARG A 88 -2.80 0.78 9.16
N ARG A 89 -2.75 1.47 8.03
CA ARG A 89 -3.79 2.43 7.61
C ARG A 89 -5.13 1.76 7.35
N LEU A 90 -5.16 0.58 6.74
CA LEU A 90 -6.39 -0.18 6.52
C LEU A 90 -6.98 -0.69 7.84
N ASP A 91 -6.16 -1.20 8.76
CA ASP A 91 -6.62 -1.59 10.10
C ASP A 91 -7.13 -0.36 10.88
N ASP A 92 -6.51 0.81 10.69
CA ASP A 92 -6.99 2.10 11.21
C ASP A 92 -8.33 2.53 10.57
N ALA A 93 -8.49 2.38 9.26
CA ALA A 93 -9.75 2.69 8.56
C ALA A 93 -10.87 1.74 9.00
N ALA A 94 -10.59 0.43 9.12
CA ALA A 94 -11.55 -0.59 9.55
C ALA A 94 -12.11 -0.30 10.95
N ARG A 95 -11.30 0.23 11.86
CA ARG A 95 -11.76 0.61 13.22
C ARG A 95 -12.71 1.80 13.24
N ARG A 96 -12.74 2.59 12.16
CA ARG A 96 -13.41 3.89 12.09
C ARG A 96 -14.64 3.85 11.18
N ALA A 97 -14.53 3.19 10.03
CA ALA A 97 -15.57 3.10 9.02
C ALA A 97 -16.86 2.49 9.57
N ARG A 98 -17.98 3.17 9.31
CA ARG A 98 -19.34 2.70 9.59
C ARG A 98 -20.14 2.50 8.31
N GLU A 99 -19.75 3.13 7.20
CA GLU A 99 -20.40 2.93 5.91
C GLU A 99 -20.10 1.51 5.36
N PRO A 100 -21.13 0.72 5.03
CA PRO A 100 -20.93 -0.65 4.55
C PRO A 100 -20.03 -0.76 3.32
N ALA A 101 -20.17 0.15 2.35
CA ALA A 101 -19.33 0.18 1.15
C ALA A 101 -17.85 0.40 1.49
N LEU A 102 -17.55 1.36 2.38
CA LEU A 102 -16.17 1.60 2.82
C LEU A 102 -15.61 0.41 3.61
N GLN A 103 -16.40 -0.20 4.50
CA GLN A 103 -15.99 -1.40 5.23
C GLN A 103 -15.65 -2.57 4.28
N GLN A 104 -16.45 -2.75 3.23
CA GLN A 104 -16.21 -3.75 2.20
C GLN A 104 -14.94 -3.46 1.39
N ARG A 105 -14.71 -2.20 0.97
CA ARG A 105 -13.46 -1.77 0.31
C ARG A 105 -12.24 -1.99 1.19
N VAL A 106 -12.30 -1.62 2.48
CA VAL A 106 -11.20 -1.86 3.42
C VAL A 106 -10.90 -3.36 3.55
N THR A 107 -11.93 -4.19 3.70
CA THR A 107 -11.79 -5.66 3.77
C THR A 107 -11.11 -6.22 2.53
N LEU A 108 -11.54 -5.78 1.35
CA LEU A 108 -10.96 -6.18 0.08
C LEU A 108 -9.49 -5.75 -0.04
N PHE A 109 -9.14 -4.52 0.34
CA PHE A 109 -7.76 -4.03 0.27
C PHE A 109 -6.84 -4.68 1.29
N LEU A 110 -7.36 -5.15 2.43
CA LEU A 110 -6.58 -5.99 3.35
C LEU A 110 -6.19 -7.32 2.70
N ALA A 111 -7.10 -7.93 1.92
CA ALA A 111 -6.81 -9.15 1.16
C ALA A 111 -5.82 -8.88 0.00
N PHE A 112 -5.98 -7.78 -0.73
CA PHE A 112 -5.01 -7.36 -1.75
C PHE A 112 -3.62 -7.08 -1.17
N CYS A 113 -3.54 -6.46 0.03
CA CYS A 113 -2.28 -6.21 0.69
C CYS A 113 -1.51 -7.52 0.97
N ALA A 114 -2.21 -8.58 1.39
CA ALA A 114 -1.60 -9.88 1.61
C ALA A 114 -1.15 -10.54 0.29
N LEU A 115 -2.01 -10.52 -0.74
CA LEU A 115 -1.69 -11.08 -2.06
C LEU A 115 -0.49 -10.39 -2.71
N LEU A 116 -0.47 -9.05 -2.75
CA LEU A 116 0.64 -8.29 -3.34
C LEU A 116 1.93 -8.48 -2.56
N GLN A 117 1.85 -8.57 -1.23
CA GLN A 117 3.02 -8.87 -0.41
C GLN A 117 3.64 -10.21 -0.84
N ASP A 118 2.84 -11.24 -1.08
CA ASP A 118 3.33 -12.53 -1.54
C ASP A 118 3.89 -12.46 -2.97
N ILE A 119 3.18 -11.82 -3.90
CA ILE A 119 3.63 -11.65 -5.30
C ILE A 119 5.00 -10.97 -5.36
N VAL A 120 5.19 -9.92 -4.57
CA VAL A 120 6.43 -9.13 -4.58
C VAL A 120 7.52 -9.81 -3.74
N ARG A 121 7.20 -10.38 -2.56
CA ARG A 121 8.23 -10.87 -1.63
C ARG A 121 8.66 -12.31 -1.88
N LEU A 122 7.78 -13.19 -2.33
CA LEU A 122 8.10 -14.59 -2.54
C LEU A 122 8.87 -14.79 -3.84
N ASP A 123 9.85 -15.69 -3.79
CA ASP A 123 10.53 -16.22 -4.98
C ASP A 123 9.48 -16.68 -6.01
N PRO A 124 9.51 -16.20 -7.27
CA PRO A 124 8.62 -16.57 -8.37
C PRO A 124 8.32 -18.06 -8.48
N GLU A 125 9.33 -18.90 -8.26
CA GLU A 125 9.22 -20.36 -8.37
C GLU A 125 8.40 -20.99 -7.23
N ARG A 126 8.22 -20.27 -6.12
CA ARG A 126 7.37 -20.74 -5.02
C ARG A 126 5.90 -20.49 -5.35
N PRO A 127 5.02 -21.48 -5.12
CA PRO A 127 3.59 -21.29 -5.31
C PRO A 127 3.06 -20.23 -4.35
N LEU A 128 2.17 -19.38 -4.84
CA LEU A 128 1.38 -18.49 -3.97
C LEU A 128 0.46 -19.34 -3.09
N SER A 129 0.11 -18.82 -1.91
CA SER A 129 -0.86 -19.50 -1.06
C SER A 129 -2.21 -19.61 -1.79
N ARG A 130 -2.71 -20.85 -1.93
CA ARG A 130 -4.07 -21.11 -2.46
C ARG A 130 -5.15 -20.36 -1.68
N SER A 131 -4.90 -20.14 -0.38
CA SER A 131 -5.82 -19.42 0.49
C SER A 131 -6.10 -17.99 0.04
N HIS A 132 -5.17 -17.30 -0.63
CA HIS A 132 -5.41 -15.92 -1.09
C HIS A 132 -6.41 -15.88 -2.25
N ARG A 133 -6.23 -16.77 -3.24
CA ARG A 133 -7.16 -16.86 -4.37
C ARG A 133 -8.55 -17.26 -3.91
N GLU A 134 -8.63 -18.30 -3.08
CA GLU A 134 -9.89 -18.80 -2.54
C GLU A 134 -10.59 -17.75 -1.69
N HIS A 135 -9.84 -17.05 -0.83
CA HIS A 135 -10.40 -15.98 -0.01
C HIS A 135 -10.98 -14.85 -0.86
N LEU A 136 -10.24 -14.36 -1.86
CA LEU A 136 -10.73 -13.28 -2.75
C LEU A 136 -11.92 -13.74 -3.60
N ALA A 137 -11.89 -14.96 -4.14
CA ALA A 137 -12.99 -15.54 -4.91
C ALA A 137 -14.26 -15.73 -4.07
N GLN A 138 -14.13 -16.00 -2.77
CA GLN A 138 -15.27 -16.08 -1.85
C GLN A 138 -15.74 -14.70 -1.36
N THR A 139 -14.84 -13.74 -1.26
CA THR A 139 -15.11 -12.41 -0.70
C THR A 139 -15.80 -11.52 -1.72
N LEU A 140 -15.26 -11.41 -2.95
CA LEU A 140 -15.76 -10.50 -3.97
C LEU A 140 -17.27 -10.63 -4.26
N PRO A 141 -17.84 -11.84 -4.43
CA PRO A 141 -19.28 -11.98 -4.68
C PRO A 141 -20.17 -11.56 -3.49
N ARG A 142 -19.59 -11.43 -2.29
CA ARG A 142 -20.31 -11.05 -1.05
C ARG A 142 -20.22 -9.56 -0.74
N LEU A 143 -19.51 -8.77 -1.56
CA LEU A 143 -19.39 -7.33 -1.40
C LEU A 143 -20.58 -6.61 -2.05
N ASP A 144 -21.76 -6.83 -1.48
CA ASP A 144 -23.07 -6.39 -1.99
C ASP A 144 -23.29 -4.86 -1.91
N CYS A 145 -22.47 -4.13 -1.17
CA CYS A 145 -22.52 -2.68 -1.06
C CYS A 145 -21.62 -1.98 -2.07
N LEU A 146 -20.87 -2.73 -2.90
CA LEU A 146 -20.14 -2.22 -4.05
C LEU A 146 -20.98 -2.35 -5.32
N SER A 147 -20.69 -1.54 -6.34
CA SER A 147 -21.34 -1.69 -7.64
C SER A 147 -20.89 -2.98 -8.34
N ASP A 148 -21.70 -3.49 -9.26
CA ASP A 148 -21.35 -4.66 -10.09
C ASP A 148 -20.07 -4.39 -10.90
N GLU A 149 -19.91 -3.15 -11.40
CA GLU A 149 -18.75 -2.69 -12.14
C GLU A 149 -17.48 -2.68 -11.27
N GLU A 150 -17.57 -2.15 -10.05
CA GLU A 150 -16.46 -2.13 -9.10
C GLU A 150 -16.03 -3.56 -8.71
N ARG A 151 -17.01 -4.46 -8.48
CA ARG A 151 -16.71 -5.88 -8.21
C ARG A 151 -16.06 -6.57 -9.40
N ALA A 152 -16.55 -6.33 -10.61
CA ALA A 152 -15.99 -6.91 -11.83
C ALA A 152 -14.55 -6.41 -12.07
N HIS A 153 -14.31 -5.11 -11.84
CA HIS A 153 -12.98 -4.50 -11.89
C HIS A 153 -12.00 -5.21 -10.94
N TYR A 154 -12.36 -5.37 -9.66
CA TYR A 154 -11.47 -6.03 -8.70
C TYR A 154 -11.30 -7.53 -8.96
N ALA A 155 -12.31 -8.22 -9.51
CA ALA A 155 -12.15 -9.60 -9.97
C ALA A 155 -11.12 -9.71 -11.11
N ALA A 156 -11.21 -8.80 -12.11
CA ALA A 156 -10.23 -8.73 -13.19
C ALA A 156 -8.83 -8.40 -12.67
N GLU A 157 -8.73 -7.53 -11.66
CA GLU A 157 -7.47 -7.16 -11.03
C GLU A 157 -6.79 -8.34 -10.33
N VAL A 158 -7.57 -9.19 -9.65
CA VAL A 158 -7.03 -10.44 -9.07
C VAL A 158 -6.42 -11.31 -10.16
N GLU A 159 -7.15 -11.56 -11.25
CA GLU A 159 -6.65 -12.39 -12.35
C GLU A 159 -5.43 -11.75 -13.03
N ARG A 160 -5.40 -10.42 -13.19
CA ARG A 160 -4.23 -9.68 -13.70
C ARG A 160 -3.00 -9.89 -12.82
N LEU A 161 -3.16 -9.85 -11.50
CA LEU A 161 -2.05 -10.05 -10.55
C LEU A 161 -1.53 -11.49 -10.57
N TYR A 162 -2.40 -12.50 -10.71
CA TYR A 162 -1.97 -13.89 -10.92
C TYR A 162 -1.28 -14.08 -12.28
N ALA A 163 -1.79 -13.46 -13.35
CA ALA A 163 -1.15 -13.49 -14.65
C ALA A 163 0.23 -12.84 -14.63
N LEU A 164 0.38 -11.69 -13.96
CA LEU A 164 1.66 -11.03 -13.73
C LEU A 164 2.63 -11.96 -13.01
N ARG A 165 2.16 -12.68 -11.97
CA ARG A 165 2.99 -13.66 -11.26
C ARG A 165 3.53 -14.75 -12.18
N GLU A 166 2.71 -15.29 -13.08
CA GLU A 166 3.17 -16.27 -14.06
C GLU A 166 4.11 -15.65 -15.10
N GLN A 167 3.87 -14.42 -15.54
CA GLN A 167 4.76 -13.69 -16.44
C GLN A 167 6.17 -13.53 -15.86
N ILE A 168 6.32 -13.24 -14.55
CA ILE A 168 7.64 -13.12 -13.90
C ILE A 168 8.48 -14.41 -14.07
N LYS A 169 7.85 -15.58 -14.14
CA LYS A 169 8.55 -16.86 -14.33
C LYS A 169 9.02 -17.05 -15.76
N SER A 170 8.24 -16.62 -16.75
CA SER A 170 8.51 -16.90 -18.18
C SER A 170 9.13 -15.74 -18.96
N ASP A 171 9.00 -14.51 -18.47
CA ASP A 171 9.41 -13.29 -19.17
C ASP A 171 10.54 -12.59 -18.40
N ALA A 172 11.71 -12.49 -19.04
CA ALA A 172 12.89 -11.88 -18.46
C ALA A 172 12.69 -10.39 -18.10
N TYR A 173 11.93 -9.64 -18.90
CA TYR A 173 11.62 -8.23 -18.61
C TYR A 173 10.72 -8.11 -17.37
N ALA A 174 9.67 -8.92 -17.27
CA ALA A 174 8.82 -8.96 -16.07
C ALA A 174 9.62 -9.34 -14.82
N ARG A 175 10.55 -10.29 -14.94
CA ARG A 175 11.46 -10.69 -13.87
C ARG A 175 12.43 -9.56 -13.46
N THR A 176 12.98 -8.84 -14.43
CA THR A 176 13.79 -7.65 -14.16
C THR A 176 13.00 -6.59 -13.41
N LEU A 177 11.77 -6.28 -13.84
CA LEU A 177 10.90 -5.31 -13.15
C LEU A 177 10.57 -5.75 -11.72
N TRP A 178 10.31 -7.04 -11.49
CA TRP A 178 10.09 -7.60 -10.16
C TRP A 178 11.29 -7.35 -9.22
N HIS A 179 12.51 -7.55 -9.71
CA HIS A 179 13.72 -7.23 -8.97
C HIS A 179 13.88 -5.71 -8.73
N LEU A 180 13.53 -4.86 -9.69
CA LEU A 180 13.58 -3.40 -9.52
C LEU A 180 12.59 -2.90 -8.46
N VAL A 181 11.37 -3.46 -8.41
CA VAL A 181 10.40 -3.19 -7.33
C VAL A 181 11.03 -3.53 -5.97
N ARG A 182 11.72 -4.66 -5.86
CA ARG A 182 12.37 -5.08 -4.60
C ARG A 182 13.54 -4.19 -4.21
N ALA A 183 14.35 -3.75 -5.17
CA ALA A 183 15.40 -2.77 -4.94
C ALA A 183 14.82 -1.44 -4.44
N ARG A 184 13.72 -0.98 -5.05
CA ARG A 184 13.00 0.24 -4.63
C ARG A 184 12.47 0.12 -3.20
N MET A 185 11.86 -1.02 -2.87
CA MET A 185 11.37 -1.27 -1.50
C MET A 185 12.49 -1.24 -0.47
N ALA A 186 13.64 -1.83 -0.78
CA ALA A 186 14.80 -1.80 0.11
C ALA A 186 15.33 -0.37 0.28
N MET A 187 15.33 0.44 -0.79
CA MET A 187 15.69 1.85 -0.72
C MET A 187 14.74 2.65 0.19
N ASP A 188 13.43 2.46 0.04
CA ASP A 188 12.44 3.14 0.89
C ASP A 188 12.53 2.70 2.37
N ALA A 189 13.04 1.48 2.62
CA ALA A 189 13.35 0.96 3.95
C ALA A 189 14.73 1.38 4.50
N SER A 190 15.51 2.16 3.75
CA SER A 190 16.92 2.51 4.07
C SER A 190 17.86 1.30 4.19
N GLU A 191 17.55 0.21 3.49
CA GLU A 191 18.34 -1.03 3.43
C GLU A 191 19.18 -1.07 2.15
N GLU A 192 20.06 -0.09 1.95
CA GLU A 192 20.76 0.12 0.66
C GLU A 192 21.53 -1.12 0.19
N ASP A 193 22.23 -1.79 1.10
CA ASP A 193 23.04 -2.98 0.78
C ASP A 193 22.17 -4.15 0.33
N TYR A 194 21.00 -4.32 0.95
CA TYR A 194 20.03 -5.32 0.52
C TYR A 194 19.43 -4.96 -0.85
N GLY A 195 19.15 -3.68 -1.10
CA GLY A 195 18.68 -3.19 -2.40
C GLY A 195 19.67 -3.45 -3.53
N LEU A 196 20.98 -3.37 -3.26
CA LEU A 196 22.01 -3.67 -4.25
C LEU A 196 21.96 -5.14 -4.70
N THR A 197 21.66 -6.07 -3.79
CA THR A 197 21.52 -7.49 -4.16
C THR A 197 20.39 -7.69 -5.18
N TRP A 198 19.29 -6.93 -5.05
CA TRP A 198 18.18 -6.96 -5.99
C TRP A 198 18.53 -6.33 -7.33
N LEU A 199 19.32 -5.24 -7.36
CA LEU A 199 19.79 -4.67 -8.63
C LEU A 199 20.75 -5.60 -9.38
N LEU A 200 21.61 -6.33 -8.67
CA LEU A 200 22.46 -7.35 -9.28
C LEU A 200 21.63 -8.50 -9.87
N ALA A 201 20.59 -8.94 -9.16
CA ALA A 201 19.65 -9.93 -9.67
C ALA A 201 18.86 -9.40 -10.88
N ALA A 202 18.45 -8.13 -10.86
CA ALA A 202 17.82 -7.46 -12.00
C ALA A 202 18.73 -7.45 -13.22
N GLY A 203 20.02 -7.10 -13.04
CA GLY A 203 21.03 -7.13 -14.09
C GLY A 203 21.29 -8.52 -14.64
N ALA A 204 21.28 -9.55 -13.79
CA ALA A 204 21.40 -10.94 -14.23
C ALA A 204 20.19 -11.39 -15.07
N ALA A 205 18.97 -11.08 -14.62
CA ALA A 205 17.73 -11.39 -15.35
C ALA A 205 17.62 -10.61 -16.67
N ALA A 206 18.12 -9.37 -16.69
CA ALA A 206 18.02 -8.50 -17.85
C ALA A 206 18.95 -8.88 -19.00
N LYS A 207 19.93 -9.77 -18.82
CA LYS A 207 20.88 -10.16 -19.89
C LYS A 207 20.21 -10.69 -21.15
N GLU A 208 19.02 -11.28 -21.02
CA GLU A 208 18.21 -11.76 -22.13
C GLU A 208 17.45 -10.64 -22.85
N VAL A 209 17.35 -9.47 -22.22
CA VAL A 209 16.55 -8.31 -22.66
C VAL A 209 17.44 -7.18 -23.17
N PHE A 210 18.50 -6.85 -22.45
CA PHE A 210 19.46 -5.83 -22.85
C PHE A 210 20.83 -6.02 -22.19
N VAL A 211 21.86 -5.47 -22.84
CA VAL A 211 23.19 -5.34 -22.26
C VAL A 211 23.36 -3.90 -21.78
N PRO A 212 23.63 -3.66 -20.50
CA PRO A 212 23.84 -2.30 -20.00
C PRO A 212 25.04 -1.63 -20.69
N GLY A 213 24.93 -0.32 -20.94
CA GLY A 213 26.06 0.48 -21.41
C GLY A 213 27.18 0.54 -20.37
N GLU A 214 28.34 1.08 -20.76
CA GLU A 214 29.56 1.09 -19.91
C GLU A 214 29.32 1.67 -18.52
N TYR A 215 28.58 2.77 -18.41
CA TYR A 215 28.33 3.44 -17.14
C TYR A 215 27.43 2.61 -16.19
N PRO A 216 26.20 2.20 -16.56
CA PRO A 216 25.40 1.31 -15.71
C PRO A 216 26.10 -0.01 -15.39
N GLN A 217 26.84 -0.60 -16.34
CA GLN A 217 27.61 -1.82 -16.10
C GLN A 217 28.71 -1.59 -15.05
N GLY A 218 29.45 -0.48 -15.13
CA GLY A 218 30.45 -0.10 -14.14
C GLY A 218 29.86 0.08 -12.75
N LEU A 219 28.66 0.66 -12.64
CA LEU A 219 27.93 0.78 -11.37
C LEU A 219 27.51 -0.59 -10.80
N LEU A 220 27.02 -1.50 -11.64
CA LEU A 220 26.68 -2.87 -11.23
C LEU A 220 27.92 -3.64 -10.74
N GLU A 221 29.06 -3.52 -11.42
CA GLU A 221 30.30 -4.18 -10.97
C GLU A 221 30.81 -3.63 -9.63
N ARG A 222 30.74 -2.31 -9.43
CA ARG A 222 31.03 -1.69 -8.12
C ARG A 222 30.06 -2.19 -7.04
N GLY A 223 28.78 -2.31 -7.37
CA GLY A 223 27.76 -2.89 -6.48
C GLY A 223 28.05 -4.35 -6.12
N ARG A 224 28.48 -5.15 -7.09
CA ARG A 224 28.88 -6.55 -6.89
C ARG A 224 30.06 -6.65 -5.92
N ARG A 225 31.09 -5.81 -6.10
CA ARG A 225 32.25 -5.76 -5.19
C ARG A 225 31.82 -5.37 -3.78
N LYS A 226 30.92 -4.38 -3.63
CA LYS A 226 30.36 -3.99 -2.33
C LYS A 226 29.64 -5.17 -1.66
N VAL A 227 28.79 -5.91 -2.38
CA VAL A 227 28.10 -7.08 -1.85
C VAL A 227 29.08 -8.19 -1.45
N LEU A 228 30.08 -8.49 -2.28
CA LEU A 228 31.11 -9.49 -1.94
C LEU A 228 31.92 -9.10 -0.69
N LEU A 229 32.25 -7.81 -0.52
CA LEU A 229 32.89 -7.31 0.69
C LEU A 229 32.03 -7.55 1.94
N LEU A 230 30.73 -7.30 1.85
CA LEU A 230 29.79 -7.51 2.97
C LEU A 230 29.63 -8.99 3.34
N LEU A 231 29.77 -9.88 2.35
CA LEU A 231 29.73 -11.33 2.55
C LEU A 231 31.05 -11.91 3.05
N GLY A 232 32.14 -11.13 3.06
CA GLY A 232 33.48 -11.62 3.39
C GLY A 232 34.12 -12.50 2.30
N GLU A 233 33.63 -12.39 1.06
CA GLU A 233 34.04 -13.20 -0.09
C GLU A 233 35.18 -12.54 -0.91
N VAL A 234 35.76 -11.46 -0.40
CA VAL A 234 36.88 -10.75 -1.04
C VAL A 234 38.20 -11.17 -0.37
N PRO A 235 39.23 -11.58 -1.13
CA PRO A 235 40.55 -11.88 -0.60
C PRO A 235 41.13 -10.72 0.22
N GLU A 236 41.84 -11.02 1.32
CA GLU A 236 42.36 -10.01 2.27
C GLU A 236 43.22 -8.93 1.60
N ASP A 237 44.02 -9.31 0.60
CA ASP A 237 44.90 -8.43 -0.17
C ASP A 237 44.15 -7.48 -1.11
N ALA A 238 42.89 -7.77 -1.43
CA ALA A 238 42.02 -6.99 -2.30
C ALA A 238 40.98 -6.14 -1.54
N VAL A 239 40.86 -6.27 -0.22
CA VAL A 239 39.81 -5.62 0.58
C VAL A 239 39.86 -4.09 0.47
N GLU A 240 41.04 -3.49 0.63
CA GLU A 240 41.18 -2.02 0.62
C GLU A 240 40.89 -1.42 -0.76
N ALA A 241 41.33 -2.09 -1.83
CA ALA A 241 41.00 -1.68 -3.20
C ALA A 241 39.49 -1.75 -3.45
N ALA A 242 38.85 -2.87 -3.10
CA ALA A 242 37.42 -3.04 -3.25
C ALA A 242 36.62 -2.03 -2.40
N ARG A 243 37.09 -1.68 -1.20
CA ARG A 243 36.49 -0.63 -0.36
C ARG A 243 36.54 0.73 -1.04
N GLY A 244 37.69 1.09 -1.62
CA GLY A 244 37.86 2.35 -2.35
C GLY A 244 36.95 2.43 -3.57
N GLU A 245 36.78 1.34 -4.32
CA GLU A 245 35.90 1.30 -5.49
C GLU A 245 34.40 1.31 -5.12
N ALA A 246 34.02 0.63 -4.04
CA ALA A 246 32.66 0.63 -3.53
C ALA A 246 32.28 1.94 -2.82
N ALA A 247 33.26 2.77 -2.45
CA ALA A 247 33.03 4.02 -1.75
C ALA A 247 32.15 4.97 -2.56
N GLY A 248 31.16 5.56 -1.89
CA GLY A 248 30.25 6.54 -2.49
C GLY A 248 29.21 5.98 -3.46
N LEU A 249 29.14 4.66 -3.66
CA LEU A 249 28.09 4.05 -4.48
C LEU A 249 26.73 4.21 -3.82
N ARG A 250 25.78 4.86 -4.51
CA ARG A 250 24.41 5.08 -4.02
C ARG A 250 23.42 4.18 -4.78
N LEU A 251 22.56 3.49 -4.03
CA LEU A 251 21.56 2.59 -4.62
C LEU A 251 20.67 3.29 -5.66
N GLY A 252 20.23 4.52 -5.37
CA GLY A 252 19.39 5.30 -6.28
C GLY A 252 20.05 5.59 -7.62
N GLU A 253 21.35 5.90 -7.64
CA GLU A 253 22.11 6.14 -8.87
C GLU A 253 22.18 4.87 -9.73
N VAL A 254 22.45 3.72 -9.10
CA VAL A 254 22.48 2.43 -9.81
C VAL A 254 21.10 2.08 -10.37
N LEU A 255 20.04 2.29 -9.59
CA LEU A 255 18.67 2.02 -10.01
C LEU A 255 18.25 2.91 -11.18
N ASP A 256 18.49 4.22 -11.10
CA ASP A 256 18.11 5.18 -12.13
C ASP A 256 18.89 4.95 -13.43
N ALA A 257 20.21 4.72 -13.33
CA ALA A 257 21.05 4.45 -14.50
C ALA A 257 20.67 3.12 -15.18
N PHE A 258 20.35 2.10 -14.39
CA PHE A 258 19.91 0.81 -14.92
C PHE A 258 18.52 0.90 -15.56
N ALA A 259 17.56 1.57 -14.90
CA ALA A 259 16.23 1.81 -15.43
C ALA A 259 16.27 2.59 -16.75
N ALA A 260 17.10 3.64 -16.84
CA ALA A 260 17.27 4.39 -18.08
C ALA A 260 17.83 3.54 -19.23
N GLY A 261 18.81 2.66 -18.93
CA GLY A 261 19.35 1.71 -19.92
C GLY A 261 18.30 0.70 -20.39
N LEU A 262 17.50 0.17 -19.46
CA LEU A 262 16.41 -0.75 -19.75
C LEU A 262 15.32 -0.09 -20.61
N ASP A 263 14.94 1.14 -20.29
CA ASP A 263 13.93 1.91 -21.02
C ASP A 263 14.39 2.20 -22.45
N ALA A 264 15.66 2.61 -22.62
CA ALA A 264 16.24 2.86 -23.93
C ALA A 264 16.30 1.59 -24.81
N ALA A 265 16.59 0.43 -24.21
CA ALA A 265 16.69 -0.83 -24.94
C ALA A 265 15.31 -1.42 -25.31
N THR A 266 14.32 -1.25 -24.45
CA THR A 266 13.00 -1.88 -24.62
C THR A 266 11.95 -0.96 -25.25
N GLY A 267 12.18 0.35 -25.26
CA GLY A 267 11.18 1.36 -25.65
C GLY A 267 9.99 1.43 -24.69
N LYS A 268 10.07 0.78 -23.52
CA LYS A 268 9.03 0.72 -22.49
C LYS A 268 9.50 1.43 -21.24
N SER A 269 8.60 2.15 -20.57
CA SER A 269 8.94 2.75 -19.27
C SER A 269 8.98 1.69 -18.18
N SER A 270 10.14 1.43 -17.62
CA SER A 270 10.32 0.55 -16.46
C SER A 270 9.55 1.07 -15.24
N ARG A 271 9.41 2.39 -15.09
CA ARG A 271 8.56 2.98 -14.05
C ARG A 271 7.09 2.55 -14.18
N GLN A 272 6.50 2.68 -15.37
CA GLN A 272 5.14 2.22 -15.63
C GLN A 272 5.04 0.69 -15.51
N GLY A 273 6.08 -0.04 -15.94
CA GLY A 273 6.16 -1.49 -15.78
C GLY A 273 6.15 -1.91 -14.32
N MET A 274 6.85 -1.20 -13.44
CA MET A 274 6.80 -1.44 -11.99
C MET A 274 5.41 -1.14 -11.42
N GLU A 275 4.71 -0.10 -11.88
CA GLU A 275 3.35 0.22 -11.43
C GLU A 275 2.35 -0.94 -11.65
N ALA A 276 2.62 -1.85 -12.59
CA ALA A 276 1.83 -3.08 -12.76
C ALA A 276 1.84 -3.99 -11.52
N PHE A 277 2.82 -3.85 -10.62
CA PHE A 277 2.88 -4.56 -9.33
C PHE A 277 2.06 -3.89 -8.22
N GLY A 278 1.23 -2.88 -8.54
CA GLY A 278 0.23 -2.30 -7.65
C GLY A 278 -1.18 -2.85 -7.91
N VAL A 279 -2.16 -2.33 -7.17
CA VAL A 279 -3.60 -2.54 -7.39
C VAL A 279 -4.21 -1.29 -8.03
N GLN A 280 -4.87 -1.47 -9.18
CA GLN A 280 -5.64 -0.40 -9.81
C GLN A 280 -6.92 -0.17 -9.03
N VAL A 281 -7.09 1.04 -8.51
CA VAL A 281 -8.32 1.45 -7.79
C VAL A 281 -9.39 1.75 -8.83
N HIS A 282 -10.61 1.24 -8.61
CA HIS A 282 -11.75 1.61 -9.44
C HIS A 282 -11.99 3.12 -9.30
N GLN A 283 -12.10 3.81 -10.43
CA GLN A 283 -12.52 5.21 -10.46
C GLN A 283 -13.96 5.22 -10.94
N ASP A 284 -14.88 5.63 -10.08
CA ASP A 284 -16.26 5.86 -10.49
C ASP A 284 -16.25 6.88 -11.64
N GLY A 285 -16.98 6.59 -12.71
CA GLY A 285 -17.02 7.39 -13.94
C GLY A 285 -17.67 8.78 -13.80
N GLU A 286 -17.54 9.44 -12.64
CA GLU A 286 -17.98 10.82 -12.45
C GLU A 286 -16.87 11.78 -12.89
N GLY A 287 -16.73 11.93 -14.21
CA GLY A 287 -15.76 12.79 -14.86
C GLY A 287 -16.31 13.51 -16.09
N GLU A 288 -17.60 13.82 -16.10
CA GLU A 288 -18.20 14.81 -17.01
C GLU A 288 -18.94 15.84 -16.16
N VAL A 289 -18.16 16.68 -15.45
CA VAL A 289 -18.69 17.97 -14.99
C VAL A 289 -18.51 18.92 -16.15
N ASP A 290 -19.65 19.22 -16.77
CA ASP A 290 -19.85 20.29 -17.75
C ASP A 290 -18.96 21.51 -17.46
N ALA A 291 -18.02 21.75 -18.35
CA ALA A 291 -17.53 23.10 -18.60
C ALA A 291 -18.64 23.85 -19.36
N VAL A 292 -19.67 24.30 -18.63
CA VAL A 292 -20.67 25.25 -19.13
C VAL A 292 -20.93 26.30 -18.06
N GLY A 293 -20.49 27.53 -18.32
CA GLY A 293 -20.84 28.73 -17.56
C GLY A 293 -19.68 29.70 -17.38
#